data_AF-A0A534KQ71-F1
#
_entry.id   AF-A0A534KQ71-F1
#
_cell.length_a   1.000
_cell.length_b   1.000
_cell.length_c   1.000
_cell.angle_alpha   90.00
_cell.angle_beta   90.00
_cell.angle_gamma   90.00
#
_symmetry.space_group_name_H-M   'P 1'
#
loop_
_entity.id
_entity.type
_entity.pdbx_description
1 polymer ?
#
loop_
_entity_poly.entity_id
_entity_poly.type
_entity_poly.pdbx_seq_one_letter_code
_entity_poly.pdbx_strand_id
1 'polypeptide(L)'
;FGQWIFAGFGFTIPAFRIAGGIVLFGVAFEMLRGERSRTRLTQQEREETLERDEVAVVPLGIPLLAGPGAITTVMILMSSPATAPEDKLFVFAGILASVLATYLLLHNADRIFRRIGRAGTRAVGRVMGLLIAAIAVQFVIDGILEVARIHGVLLS
;
A
#
# COMPACT_ATOMS: atom_id res chain seq x y z
N PHE A 1 17.68 10.59 0.90
CA PHE A 1 16.55 11.51 1.12
C PHE A 1 15.91 11.40 2.51
N GLY A 2 15.63 10.21 3.07
CA GLY A 2 14.97 10.09 4.38
C GLY A 2 15.69 10.77 5.56
N GLN A 3 17.02 10.64 5.68
CA GLN A 3 17.79 11.18 6.82
C GLN A 3 17.68 12.71 7.02
N TRP A 4 17.45 13.47 5.94
CA TRP A 4 17.36 14.93 5.99
C TRP A 4 16.04 15.43 6.56
N ILE A 5 14.93 14.72 6.30
CA ILE A 5 13.62 15.01 6.90
C ILE A 5 13.69 14.76 8.40
N PHE A 6 14.28 13.64 8.80
CA PHE A 6 14.42 13.27 10.22
C PHE A 6 15.31 14.24 11.00
N ALA A 7 16.38 14.76 10.38
CA ALA A 7 17.25 15.78 10.98
C ALA A 7 16.54 17.13 11.22
N GLY A 8 15.57 17.51 10.40
CA GLY A 8 14.80 18.77 10.56
C GLY A 8 13.76 18.73 11.70
N PHE A 9 13.23 17.54 12.02
CA PHE A 9 12.23 17.35 13.09
C PHE A 9 12.82 16.79 14.40
N GLY A 10 14.09 16.40 14.40
CA GLY A 10 14.76 15.83 15.59
C GLY A 10 14.36 14.39 15.92
N PHE A 11 13.70 13.67 15.00
CA PHE A 11 13.28 12.28 15.21
C PHE A 11 14.29 11.29 14.63
N THR A 12 14.40 10.11 15.25
CA THR A 12 15.26 9.03 14.75
C THR A 12 14.47 8.07 13.85
N ILE A 13 15.16 7.40 12.91
CA ILE A 13 14.57 6.35 12.07
C ILE A 13 13.86 5.25 12.91
N PRO A 14 14.43 4.77 14.03
CA PRO A 14 13.76 3.81 14.89
C PRO A 14 12.46 4.33 15.52
N ALA A 15 12.42 5.60 15.95
CA ALA A 15 11.21 6.20 16.49
C ALA A 15 10.09 6.26 15.44
N PHE A 16 10.43 6.57 14.18
CA PHE A 16 9.49 6.56 13.07
C PHE A 16 8.97 5.15 12.76
N ARG A 17 9.82 4.12 12.81
CA ARG A 17 9.41 2.71 12.63
C ARG A 17 8.42 2.28 13.70
N ILE A 18 8.66 2.62 14.97
CA ILE A 18 7.76 2.31 16.08
C ILE A 18 6.42 3.03 15.89
N ALA A 19 6.45 4.34 15.62
CA ALA A 19 5.22 5.13 15.42
C ALA A 19 4.40 4.62 14.22
N GLY A 20 5.06 4.33 13.09
CA GLY A 20 4.43 3.76 11.90
C GLY A 20 3.83 2.38 12.18
N GLY A 21 4.54 1.53 12.93
CA GLY A 21 4.03 0.25 13.41
C GLY A 21 2.77 0.40 14.27
N ILE A 22 2.74 1.34 15.22
CA ILE A 22 1.55 1.60 16.07
C ILE A 22 0.35 2.04 15.22
N VAL A 23 0.55 2.95 14.27
CA VAL A 23 -0.53 3.43 13.37
C VAL A 23 -1.06 2.28 12.50
N LEU A 24 -0.17 1.50 11.88
CA LEU A 24 -0.56 0.33 11.08
C LEU A 24 -1.29 -0.72 11.91
N PHE A 25 -0.89 -0.92 13.17
CA PHE A 25 -1.58 -1.80 14.09
C PHE A 25 -3.01 -1.30 14.38
N GLY A 26 -3.19 0.01 14.55
CA GLY A 26 -4.51 0.64 14.68
C GLY A 26 -5.41 0.33 13.48
N VAL A 27 -4.91 0.54 12.26
CA VAL A 27 -5.64 0.24 11.00
C VAL A 27 -6.00 -1.25 10.92
N ALA A 28 -5.03 -2.12 11.19
CA ALA A 28 -5.25 -3.56 11.22
C ALA A 28 -6.33 -3.95 12.25
N PHE A 29 -6.30 -3.34 13.41
CA PHE A 29 -7.24 -3.63 14.50
C PHE A 29 -8.67 -3.19 14.18
N GLU A 30 -8.86 -2.04 13.53
CA GLU A 30 -10.16 -1.62 12.98
C GLU A 30 -10.70 -2.67 11.99
N MET A 31 -9.85 -3.18 11.09
CA MET A 31 -10.22 -4.23 10.13
C MET A 31 -10.60 -5.55 10.82
N LEU A 32 -9.91 -5.93 11.90
CA LEU A 32 -10.19 -7.15 12.67
C LEU A 32 -11.55 -7.08 13.38
N ARG A 33 -11.85 -5.94 13.98
CA ARG A 33 -13.13 -5.67 14.66
C ARG A 33 -14.30 -5.68 13.66
N GLY A 34 -14.03 -5.43 12.39
CA GLY A 34 -15.07 -5.33 11.36
C GLY A 34 -15.97 -4.12 11.56
N GLU A 35 -15.55 -3.17 12.40
CA GLU A 35 -16.17 -1.87 12.56
C GLU A 35 -15.97 -1.12 11.26
N ARG A 36 -17.09 -0.76 10.64
CA ARG A 36 -17.27 -0.05 9.35
C ARG A 36 -15.99 0.05 8.53
N SER A 37 -15.92 -0.73 7.46
CA SER A 37 -15.11 -0.41 6.29
C SER A 37 -15.36 1.06 5.90
N ARG A 38 -14.54 1.97 6.45
CA ARG A 38 -14.30 3.34 5.98
C ARG A 38 -13.71 3.33 4.55
N THR A 39 -13.49 2.14 4.00
CA THR A 39 -13.14 1.90 2.59
C THR A 39 -14.35 1.98 1.66
N ARG A 40 -15.58 1.99 2.18
CA ARG A 40 -16.64 2.68 1.46
C ARG A 40 -16.41 4.14 1.78
N LEU A 41 -15.84 4.89 0.82
CA LEU A 41 -16.19 6.28 0.61
C LEU A 41 -17.68 6.35 0.88
N THR A 42 -18.03 6.82 2.07
CA THR A 42 -19.42 6.85 2.48
C THR A 42 -20.14 7.71 1.46
N GLN A 43 -21.39 7.40 1.17
CA GLN A 43 -22.16 8.21 0.24
C GLN A 43 -22.15 9.70 0.66
N GLN A 44 -21.97 9.96 1.97
CA GLN A 44 -21.69 11.28 2.55
C GLN A 44 -20.34 11.90 2.12
N GLU A 45 -19.23 11.15 2.08
CA GLU A 45 -17.94 11.68 1.59
C GLU A 45 -17.93 11.94 0.07
N ARG A 46 -18.78 11.23 -0.71
CA ARG A 46 -18.96 11.56 -2.13
C ARG A 46 -19.66 12.90 -2.33
N GLU A 47 -20.63 13.23 -1.46
CA GLU A 47 -21.31 14.53 -1.49
C GLU A 47 -20.34 15.66 -1.08
N GLU A 48 -19.48 15.45 -0.08
CA GLU A 48 -18.43 16.42 0.27
C GLU A 48 -17.33 16.55 -0.80
N THR A 49 -17.03 15.48 -1.54
CA THR A 49 -16.03 15.51 -2.63
C THR A 49 -16.57 16.22 -3.89
N LEU A 50 -17.88 16.20 -4.14
CA LEU A 50 -18.49 16.90 -5.27
C LEU A 50 -18.51 18.43 -5.07
N GLU A 51 -18.44 18.91 -3.84
CA GLU A 51 -18.37 20.35 -3.53
C GLU A 51 -16.93 20.88 -3.43
N ARG A 52 -15.93 20.01 -3.31
CA ARG A 52 -14.51 20.38 -3.36
C ARG A 52 -13.84 19.83 -4.60
N ASP A 53 -14.05 20.56 -5.69
CA ASP A 53 -13.30 20.49 -6.94
C ASP A 53 -11.84 21.01 -6.76
N GLU A 54 -11.20 20.67 -5.64
CA GLU A 54 -9.77 20.89 -5.46
C GLU A 54 -9.04 19.64 -5.91
N VAL A 55 -8.64 19.73 -7.18
CA VAL A 55 -7.62 19.01 -7.93
C VAL A 55 -6.42 18.57 -7.06
N ALA A 56 -6.67 17.59 -6.20
CA ALA A 56 -5.67 16.69 -5.65
C ALA A 56 -5.88 15.31 -6.32
N VAL A 57 -6.10 15.30 -7.63
CA VAL A 57 -5.76 14.15 -8.48
C VAL A 57 -4.24 14.13 -8.53
N VAL A 58 -3.63 13.77 -7.41
CA VAL A 58 -2.17 13.70 -7.30
C VAL A 58 -1.72 12.68 -8.34
N PRO A 59 -0.71 12.97 -9.18
CA PRO A 59 -0.19 12.04 -10.18
C PRO A 59 0.41 10.76 -9.57
N LEU A 60 0.25 10.54 -8.25
CA LEU A 60 0.60 9.34 -7.49
C LEU A 60 -0.42 8.20 -7.61
N GLY A 61 -1.69 8.47 -7.92
CA GLY A 61 -2.70 7.41 -8.06
C GLY A 61 -2.38 6.43 -9.20
N ILE A 62 -1.87 6.96 -10.31
CA ILE A 62 -1.41 6.18 -11.48
C ILE A 62 -0.18 5.30 -11.11
N PRO A 63 0.89 5.84 -10.50
CA PRO A 63 1.99 5.07 -9.92
C PRO A 63 1.57 4.06 -8.87
N LEU A 64 0.54 4.34 -8.06
CA LEU A 64 0.07 3.42 -7.03
C LEU A 64 -0.61 2.18 -7.66
N LEU A 65 -1.40 2.38 -8.71
CA LEU A 65 -2.03 1.30 -9.47
C LEU A 65 -1.01 0.42 -10.21
N ALA A 66 0.04 1.02 -10.76
CA ALA A 66 1.15 0.28 -11.37
C ALA A 66 2.06 -0.36 -10.30
N GLY A 67 2.23 0.28 -9.15
CA GLY A 67 3.17 -0.09 -8.11
C GLY A 67 4.63 0.19 -8.49
N PRO A 68 5.50 0.53 -7.53
CA PRO A 68 6.92 0.81 -7.79
C PRO A 68 7.66 -0.43 -8.36
N GLY A 69 7.21 -1.63 -8.02
CA GLY A 69 7.74 -2.89 -8.55
C GLY A 69 7.49 -3.04 -10.06
N ALA A 70 6.27 -2.80 -10.55
CA ALA A 70 6.00 -2.94 -11.98
C ALA A 70 6.71 -1.85 -12.79
N ILE A 71 6.80 -0.62 -12.26
CA ILE A 71 7.55 0.47 -12.88
C ILE A 71 9.03 0.06 -13.05
N THR A 72 9.64 -0.48 -11.99
CA THR A 72 11.05 -0.92 -12.01
C THR A 72 11.26 -2.06 -13.02
N THR A 73 10.37 -3.05 -13.03
CA THR A 73 10.44 -4.18 -13.94
C THR A 73 10.34 -3.74 -15.40
N VAL A 74 9.37 -2.89 -15.74
CA VAL A 74 9.24 -2.35 -17.11
C VAL A 74 10.47 -1.53 -17.50
N MET A 75 11.00 -0.71 -16.58
CA MET A 75 12.18 0.09 -16.84
C MET A 75 13.42 -0.78 -17.13
N ILE A 76 13.64 -1.85 -16.38
CA ILE A 76 14.75 -2.80 -16.61
C ILE A 76 14.58 -3.56 -17.94
N LEU A 77 13.37 -4.02 -18.24
CA LEU A 77 13.08 -4.73 -19.47
C LEU A 77 13.20 -3.82 -20.70
N MET A 78 12.94 -2.53 -20.56
CA MET A 78 13.09 -1.52 -21.63
C MET A 78 14.51 -0.98 -21.78
N SER A 79 15.33 -0.97 -20.71
CA SER A 79 16.69 -0.43 -20.73
C SER A 79 17.75 -1.43 -21.19
N SER A 80 17.41 -2.72 -21.29
CA SER A 80 18.32 -3.75 -21.79
C SER A 80 18.70 -3.51 -23.27
N PRO A 81 20.01 -3.29 -23.59
CA PRO A 81 20.48 -2.98 -24.95
C PRO A 81 20.28 -4.11 -25.97
N ALA A 82 19.95 -5.32 -25.51
CA ALA A 82 19.82 -6.52 -26.34
C ALA A 82 18.38 -6.79 -26.82
N THR A 83 17.43 -5.88 -26.60
CA THR A 83 16.02 -6.12 -26.94
C THR A 83 15.78 -5.95 -28.44
N ALA A 84 15.57 -7.08 -29.12
CA ALA A 84 15.00 -7.10 -30.46
C ALA A 84 13.60 -6.43 -30.43
N PRO A 85 13.09 -5.88 -31.55
CA PRO A 85 11.77 -5.22 -31.59
C PRO A 85 10.62 -6.10 -31.06
N GLU A 86 10.77 -7.42 -31.19
CA GLU A 86 9.86 -8.45 -30.68
C GLU A 86 9.77 -8.51 -29.14
N ASP A 87 10.87 -8.32 -28.41
CA ASP A 87 10.86 -8.33 -26.94
C ASP A 87 10.08 -7.14 -26.36
N LYS A 88 10.12 -5.99 -27.04
CA LYS A 88 9.35 -4.81 -26.63
C LYS A 88 7.85 -5.04 -26.79
N LEU A 89 7.43 -5.82 -27.80
CA LEU A 89 6.03 -6.16 -28.02
C LEU A 89 5.49 -7.02 -26.88
N PHE A 90 6.27 -7.97 -26.35
CA PHE A 90 5.87 -8.79 -25.20
C PHE A 90 5.69 -7.97 -23.92
N VAL A 91 6.57 -6.99 -23.66
CA VAL A 91 6.41 -6.08 -22.51
C VAL A 91 5.15 -5.24 -22.64
N PHE A 92 4.88 -4.67 -23.82
CA PHE A 92 3.65 -3.93 -24.08
C PHE A 92 2.40 -4.79 -23.94
N ALA A 93 2.43 -6.02 -24.45
CA ALA A 93 1.33 -6.97 -24.29
C ALA A 93 1.10 -7.33 -22.81
N GLY A 94 2.17 -7.49 -22.03
CA GLY A 94 2.09 -7.70 -20.58
C GLY A 94 1.44 -6.53 -19.84
N ILE A 95 1.86 -5.29 -20.15
CA ILE A 95 1.26 -4.08 -19.58
C ILE A 95 -0.22 -4.02 -19.94
N LEU A 96 -0.58 -4.22 -21.21
CA LEU A 96 -1.96 -4.17 -21.67
C LEU A 96 -2.82 -5.25 -20.99
N ALA A 97 -2.29 -6.47 -20.83
CA ALA A 97 -2.95 -7.54 -20.12
C ALA A 97 -3.16 -7.20 -18.63
N SER A 98 -2.17 -6.63 -17.94
CA SER A 98 -2.30 -6.20 -16.55
C SER A 98 -3.32 -5.07 -16.37
N VAL A 99 -3.32 -4.09 -17.28
CA VAL A 99 -4.31 -3.00 -17.29
C VAL A 99 -5.71 -3.56 -17.53
N LEU A 100 -5.88 -4.45 -18.51
CA LEU A 100 -7.17 -5.07 -18.81
C LEU A 100 -7.66 -5.94 -17.65
N ALA A 101 -6.80 -6.74 -17.03
CA ALA A 101 -7.14 -7.54 -15.86
C ALA A 101 -7.59 -6.64 -14.70
N THR A 102 -6.85 -5.58 -14.41
CA THR A 102 -7.18 -4.60 -13.37
C THR A 102 -8.51 -3.89 -13.67
N TYR A 103 -8.71 -3.47 -14.91
CA TYR A 103 -9.96 -2.87 -15.37
C TYR A 103 -11.14 -3.83 -15.19
N LEU A 104 -11.02 -5.10 -15.60
CA LEU A 104 -12.08 -6.10 -15.44
C LEU A 104 -12.38 -6.39 -13.97
N LEU A 105 -11.35 -6.47 -13.11
CA LEU A 105 -11.49 -6.62 -11.66
C LEU A 105 -12.26 -5.45 -11.04
N LEU A 106 -11.87 -4.22 -11.37
CA LEU A 106 -12.51 -3.00 -10.86
C LEU A 106 -13.93 -2.82 -11.42
N HIS A 107 -14.12 -3.04 -12.71
CA HIS A 107 -15.43 -2.96 -13.37
C HIS A 107 -16.42 -3.98 -12.78
N ASN A 108 -15.95 -5.18 -12.45
CA ASN A 108 -16.78 -6.20 -11.82
C ASN A 108 -16.72 -6.16 -10.28
N ALA A 109 -16.07 -5.17 -9.66
CA ALA A 109 -15.87 -5.14 -8.21
C ALA A 109 -17.19 -5.27 -7.46
N ASP A 110 -18.23 -4.53 -7.88
CA ASP A 110 -19.56 -4.63 -7.25
C ASP A 110 -20.18 -6.03 -7.38
N ARG A 111 -20.00 -6.67 -8.54
CA ARG A 111 -20.51 -8.03 -8.78
C ARG A 111 -19.72 -9.07 -7.96
N ILE A 112 -18.41 -8.87 -7.80
CA ILE A 112 -17.52 -9.67 -6.97
C ILE A 112 -17.92 -9.51 -5.49
N PHE A 113 -18.08 -8.29 -5.00
CA PHE A 113 -18.54 -8.01 -3.64
C PHE A 113 -19.91 -8.61 -3.35
N ARG A 114 -20.84 -8.57 -4.31
CA ARG A 114 -22.16 -9.21 -4.16
C ARG A 114 -22.06 -10.75 -4.10
N ARG A 115 -21.19 -11.38 -4.90
CA ARG A 115 -20.98 -12.84 -4.86
C ARG A 115 -20.31 -13.30 -3.56
N ILE A 116 -19.30 -12.58 -3.09
CA ILE A 116 -18.58 -12.87 -1.83
C ILE A 116 -19.49 -12.62 -0.62
N GLY A 117 -20.39 -11.64 -0.74
CA GLY A 117 -21.35 -11.28 0.30
C GLY A 117 -20.69 -10.61 1.51
N ARG A 118 -21.53 -10.21 2.47
CA ARG A 118 -21.08 -9.51 3.69
C ARG A 118 -20.24 -10.38 4.62
N ALA A 119 -20.47 -11.69 4.63
CA ALA A 119 -19.68 -12.63 5.43
C ALA A 119 -18.27 -12.82 4.85
N GLY A 120 -18.16 -13.08 3.55
CA GLY A 120 -16.86 -13.26 2.90
C GLY A 120 -16.03 -11.98 2.90
N THR A 121 -16.64 -10.81 2.69
CA THR A 121 -15.92 -9.53 2.74
C THR A 121 -15.34 -9.26 4.13
N ARG A 122 -16.07 -9.60 5.19
CA ARG A 122 -15.57 -9.51 6.57
C ARG A 122 -14.45 -10.52 6.84
N ALA A 123 -14.58 -11.75 6.33
CA ALA A 123 -13.52 -12.75 6.47
C ALA A 123 -12.22 -12.31 5.79
N VAL A 124 -12.29 -11.84 4.54
CA VAL A 124 -11.12 -11.32 3.81
C VAL A 124 -10.53 -10.10 4.50
N GLY A 125 -11.36 -9.15 4.93
CA GLY A 125 -10.91 -7.98 5.70
C GLY A 125 -10.17 -8.36 6.98
N ARG A 126 -10.62 -9.39 7.69
CA ARG A 126 -9.93 -9.91 8.88
C ARG A 126 -8.59 -10.56 8.54
N VAL A 127 -8.51 -11.35 7.47
CA VAL A 127 -7.23 -11.95 7.04
C VAL A 127 -6.22 -10.87 6.68
N MET A 128 -6.63 -9.86 5.91
CA MET A 128 -5.76 -8.73 5.58
C MET A 128 -5.37 -7.93 6.83
N GLY A 129 -6.31 -7.73 7.77
CA GLY A 129 -6.04 -7.12 9.06
C GLY A 129 -5.00 -7.91 9.86
N LEU A 130 -5.08 -9.25 9.90
CA LEU A 130 -4.07 -10.09 10.57
C LEU A 130 -2.68 -9.92 9.94
N LEU A 131 -2.60 -9.88 8.61
CA LEU A 131 -1.33 -9.68 7.90
C LEU A 131 -0.73 -8.30 8.18
N ILE A 132 -1.54 -7.24 8.14
CA ILE A 132 -1.08 -5.88 8.46
C ILE A 132 -0.69 -5.77 9.93
N ALA A 133 -1.42 -6.41 10.85
CA ALA A 133 -1.05 -6.45 12.26
C ALA A 133 0.32 -7.11 12.47
N ALA A 134 0.61 -8.21 11.74
CA ALA A 134 1.91 -8.86 11.80
C ALA A 134 3.04 -7.94 11.31
N ILE A 135 2.84 -7.25 10.17
CA ILE A 135 3.79 -6.27 9.63
C ILE A 135 3.99 -5.11 10.62
N ALA A 136 2.92 -4.62 11.23
CA ALA A 136 2.94 -3.56 12.21
C ALA A 136 3.76 -3.93 13.45
N VAL A 137 3.54 -5.14 13.99
CA VAL A 137 4.33 -5.67 15.12
C VAL A 137 5.80 -5.82 14.72
N GLN A 138 6.09 -6.31 13.51
CA GLN A 138 7.46 -6.40 13.01
C GLN A 138 8.14 -5.02 12.98
N PHE A 139 7.46 -3.98 12.52
CA PHE A 139 7.99 -2.61 12.52
C PHE A 139 8.30 -2.09 13.93
N VAL A 140 7.46 -2.42 14.92
CA VAL A 140 7.71 -2.07 16.32
C VAL A 140 8.92 -2.84 16.87
N ILE A 141 9.02 -4.15 16.63
CA ILE A 141 10.15 -4.97 17.06
C ILE A 141 11.45 -4.45 16.47
N ASP A 142 11.50 -4.26 15.15
CA ASP A 142 12.69 -3.78 14.45
C ASP A 142 13.11 -2.39 14.97
N GLY A 143 12.14 -1.51 15.20
CA GLY A 143 12.39 -0.20 15.80
C GLY A 143 12.96 -0.29 17.22
N ILE A 144 12.39 -1.14 18.09
CA ILE A 144 12.88 -1.31 19.48
C ILE A 144 14.29 -1.92 19.49
N LEU A 145 14.54 -2.97 18.69
CA LEU A 145 15.84 -3.61 18.59
C LEU A 145 16.92 -2.64 18.09
N GLU A 146 16.56 -1.76 17.15
CA GLU A 146 17.46 -0.72 16.65
C GLU A 146 17.75 0.35 17.72
N VAL A 147 16.74 0.80 18.49
CA VAL A 147 16.94 1.69 19.65
C VAL A 147 17.86 1.04 20.69
N ALA A 148 17.64 -0.23 21.00
CA ALA A 148 18.41 -0.98 21.99
C ALA A 148 19.88 -1.17 21.56
N ARG A 149 20.13 -1.39 20.26
CA ARG A 149 21.48 -1.45 19.69
C ARG A 149 22.19 -0.09 19.76
N ILE A 150 21.48 1.01 19.46
CA ILE A 150 22.04 2.37 19.49
C ILE A 150 22.42 2.79 20.92
N HIS A 151 21.64 2.40 21.93
CA HIS A 151 21.91 2.73 23.34
C HIS A 151 22.85 1.74 24.05
N GLY A 152 23.44 0.77 23.32
CA GLY A 152 24.44 -0.15 23.87
C GLY A 152 23.90 -1.24 24.79
N VAL A 153 22.58 -1.48 24.82
CA VAL A 153 21.94 -2.50 25.68
C VAL A 153 22.07 -3.93 25.11
N LEU A 154 22.54 -4.08 23.86
CA LEU A 154 22.73 -5.36 23.16
C LEU A 154 24.21 -5.67 22.83
N LEU A 155 25.14 -5.22 23.67
CA LEU A 155 26.52 -5.74 23.68
C LEU A 155 26.74 -6.64 24.91
N SER A 156 26.28 -7.88 24.80
CA SER A 156 26.82 -9.08 25.47
C SER A 156 26.28 -10.32 24.77
#